data_AF-A0A2N5KM47-F1
#
_entry.id   AF-A0A2N5KM47-F1
#
_cell.length_a   1.000
_cell.length_b   1.000
_cell.length_c   1.000
_cell.angle_alpha   90.00
_cell.angle_beta   90.00
_cell.angle_gamma   90.00
#
_symmetry.space_group_name_H-M   'P 1'
#
loop_
_entity.id
_entity.type
_entity.pdbx_description
1 polymer ?
#
loop_
_entity_poly.entity_id
_entity_poly.type
_entity_poly.pdbx_seq_one_letter_code
_entity_poly.pdbx_strand_id
1 'polypeptide(L)'
;MRVYSPMIGSPLKTAADLLERIRAGDVEHGTKTREIWRKGWSGMSSAEELASVIDVLEEHGWARREKVKPAGPGRPSERLLLHPELRE
;
A
#
# COMPACT_ATOMS: atom_id res chain seq x y z
N MET A 1 15.08 -8.26 11.36
CA MET A 1 15.43 -7.52 10.12
C MET A 1 14.73 -8.22 8.95
N ARG A 2 13.68 -7.64 8.38
CA ARG A 2 13.05 -8.17 7.16
C ARG A 2 13.82 -7.62 5.98
N VAL A 3 14.61 -8.49 5.34
CA VAL A 3 15.40 -8.13 4.16
C VAL A 3 14.46 -8.26 2.96
N TYR A 4 13.94 -7.13 2.47
CA TYR A 4 13.16 -7.07 1.25
C TYR A 4 14.11 -6.79 0.09
N SER A 5 14.29 -7.77 -0.79
CA SER A 5 15.03 -7.60 -2.04
C SER A 5 14.01 -7.58 -3.18
N PRO A 6 13.66 -6.42 -3.77
CA PRO A 6 12.92 -6.41 -5.02
C PRO A 6 13.93 -6.44 -6.17
N MET A 7 13.88 -7.51 -6.97
CA MET A 7 14.52 -7.57 -8.29
C MET A 7 13.86 -6.63 -9.31
N ILE A 8 12.85 -5.84 -8.92
CA ILE A 8 12.09 -4.94 -9.80
C ILE A 8 11.94 -3.57 -9.12
N GLY A 9 12.87 -2.66 -9.40
CA GLY A 9 12.77 -1.23 -9.05
C GLY A 9 13.13 -0.86 -7.60
N SER A 10 13.55 0.39 -7.41
CA SER A 10 13.77 0.96 -6.07
C SER A 10 12.41 1.19 -5.38
N PRO A 11 12.18 0.69 -4.15
CA PRO A 11 10.94 0.89 -3.40
C PRO A 11 10.52 2.36 -3.29
N LEU A 12 11.51 3.27 -3.27
CA LEU A 12 11.28 4.71 -3.19
C LEU A 12 10.55 5.25 -4.43
N LYS A 13 10.95 4.79 -5.63
CA LYS A 13 10.29 5.19 -6.89
C LYS A 13 8.85 4.69 -6.91
N THR A 14 8.66 3.44 -6.52
CA THR A 14 7.34 2.82 -6.47
C THR A 14 6.42 3.46 -5.43
N ALA A 15 6.98 3.97 -4.32
CA ALA A 15 6.24 4.75 -3.33
C ALA A 15 5.75 6.09 -3.89
N ALA A 16 6.59 6.79 -4.65
CA ALA A 16 6.17 7.98 -5.39
C ALA A 16 5.06 7.64 -6.39
N ASP A 17 5.20 6.53 -7.14
CA ASP A 17 4.17 6.07 -8.09
C ASP A 17 2.84 5.68 -7.39
N LEU A 18 2.88 5.23 -6.13
CA LEU A 18 1.67 4.97 -5.35
C LEU A 18 1.02 6.28 -4.90
N LEU A 19 1.81 7.28 -4.50
CA LEU A 19 1.30 8.61 -4.13
C LEU A 19 0.63 9.31 -5.31
N GLU A 20 1.21 9.25 -6.51
CA GLU A 20 0.58 9.80 -7.72
C GLU A 20 -0.78 9.14 -8.01
N ARG A 21 -0.90 7.84 -7.79
CA ARG A 21 -2.17 7.12 -7.95
C ARG A 21 -3.19 7.48 -6.88
N ILE A 22 -2.74 7.70 -5.64
CA ILE A 22 -3.60 8.22 -4.57
C ILE A 22 -4.14 9.59 -4.97
N ARG A 23 -3.27 10.50 -5.44
CA ARG A 23 -3.65 11.84 -5.92
C ARG A 23 -4.59 11.77 -7.13
N ALA A 24 -4.42 10.78 -8.01
CA ALA A 24 -5.30 10.55 -9.14
C ALA A 24 -6.68 9.97 -8.77
N GLY A 25 -6.88 9.55 -7.51
CA GLY A 25 -8.12 8.90 -7.05
C GLY A 25 -8.20 7.39 -7.34
N ASP A 26 -7.10 6.78 -7.79
CA ASP A 26 -7.04 5.33 -8.05
C ASP A 26 -6.99 4.50 -6.76
N VAL A 27 -6.53 5.11 -5.66
CA VAL A 27 -6.43 4.52 -4.32
C VAL A 27 -6.98 5.53 -3.33
N GLU A 28 -8.05 5.14 -2.65
CA GLU A 28 -8.72 5.99 -1.68
C GLU A 28 -8.36 5.59 -0.24
N HIS A 29 -8.70 6.45 0.70
CA HIS A 29 -8.55 6.15 2.12
C HIS A 29 -9.39 4.93 2.50
N GLY A 30 -8.75 3.90 3.07
CA GLY A 30 -9.43 2.68 3.50
C GLY A 30 -9.55 1.61 2.41
N THR A 31 -8.97 1.82 1.23
CA THR A 31 -8.85 0.77 0.19
C THR A 31 -8.12 -0.45 0.75
N LYS A 32 -8.58 -1.65 0.38
CA LYS A 32 -7.93 -2.89 0.83
C LYS A 32 -6.60 -3.07 0.11
N THR A 33 -5.54 -3.44 0.83
CA THR A 33 -4.22 -3.72 0.21
C THR A 33 -4.32 -4.74 -0.92
N ARG A 34 -5.23 -5.72 -0.76
CA ARG A 34 -5.56 -6.71 -1.79
C ARG A 34 -6.09 -6.13 -3.10
N GLU A 35 -6.87 -5.07 -3.04
CA GLU A 35 -7.40 -4.44 -4.25
C GLU A 35 -6.30 -3.71 -5.00
N ILE A 36 -5.34 -3.12 -4.27
CA ILE A 36 -4.20 -2.40 -4.84
C ILE A 36 -3.30 -3.35 -5.62
N TRP A 37 -2.77 -4.42 -4.99
CA TRP A 37 -1.82 -5.29 -5.69
C TRP A 37 -2.47 -6.11 -6.81
N ARG A 38 -3.79 -6.35 -6.72
CA ARG A 38 -4.54 -7.03 -7.77
C ARG A 38 -4.68 -6.18 -9.05
N LYS A 39 -4.50 -4.86 -8.98
CA LYS A 39 -4.43 -4.00 -10.18
C LYS A 39 -3.17 -4.28 -11.01
N GLY A 40 -2.17 -4.99 -10.47
CA GLY A 40 -1.01 -5.46 -11.24
C GLY A 40 -0.08 -4.33 -11.68
N TRP A 41 -0.04 -3.22 -10.93
CA TRP A 41 0.87 -2.11 -11.23
C TRP A 41 2.33 -2.52 -11.08
N SER A 42 3.21 -1.93 -11.91
CA SER A 42 4.64 -2.22 -11.89
C SER A 42 5.22 -1.95 -10.49
N GLY A 43 5.91 -2.94 -9.91
CA GLY A 43 6.49 -2.87 -8.57
C GLY A 43 5.47 -2.95 -7.42
N MET A 44 4.19 -3.23 -7.70
CA MET A 44 3.11 -3.44 -6.72
C MET A 44 2.20 -4.57 -7.17
N SER A 45 2.73 -5.55 -7.91
CA SER A 45 1.93 -6.63 -8.51
C SER A 45 1.68 -7.79 -7.54
N SER A 46 2.38 -7.78 -6.41
CA SER A 46 2.29 -8.79 -5.35
C SER A 46 2.10 -8.15 -3.97
N ALA A 47 1.63 -8.97 -3.02
CA ALA A 47 1.46 -8.52 -1.64
C ALA A 47 2.78 -8.12 -0.97
N GLU A 48 3.89 -8.77 -1.33
CA GLU A 48 5.23 -8.49 -0.77
C GLU A 48 5.82 -7.19 -1.30
N GLU A 49 5.70 -6.96 -2.61
CA GLU A 49 6.09 -5.70 -3.24
C GLU A 49 5.29 -4.53 -2.64
N LEU A 50 3.96 -4.65 -2.61
CA LEU A 50 3.12 -3.61 -2.03
C LEU A 50 3.44 -3.38 -0.55
N ALA A 51 3.74 -4.43 0.21
CA ALA A 51 4.14 -4.28 1.61
C ALA A 51 5.43 -3.45 1.75
N SER A 52 6.43 -3.69 0.90
CA SER A 52 7.70 -2.93 0.90
C SER A 52 7.48 -1.45 0.56
N VAL A 53 6.56 -1.17 -0.36
CA VAL A 53 6.20 0.21 -0.75
C VAL A 53 5.47 0.92 0.39
N ILE A 54 4.52 0.23 1.04
CA ILE A 54 3.80 0.80 2.17
C ILE A 54 4.72 1.00 3.36
N ASP A 55 5.70 0.12 3.61
CA ASP A 55 6.71 0.30 4.67
C ASP A 55 7.45 1.63 4.50
N VAL A 56 7.85 1.98 3.26
CA VAL A 56 8.48 3.29 2.97
C VAL A 56 7.52 4.45 3.27
N LEU A 57 6.26 4.34 2.84
CA LEU A 57 5.27 5.39 3.13
C LEU A 57 4.93 5.50 4.62
N GLU A 58 4.97 4.38 5.37
CA GLU A 58 4.82 4.31 6.82
C GLU A 58 5.99 5.02 7.52
N GLU A 59 7.22 4.78 7.09
CA GLU A 59 8.43 5.45 7.61
C GLU A 59 8.36 6.97 7.42
N HIS A 60 7.79 7.44 6.32
CA HIS A 60 7.59 8.86 6.04
C HIS A 60 6.28 9.44 6.63
N GLY A 61 5.41 8.62 7.23
CA GLY A 61 4.14 9.06 7.83
C GLY A 61 2.99 9.34 6.86
N TRP A 62 3.14 8.97 5.57
CA TRP A 62 2.13 9.22 4.53
C TRP A 62 1.00 8.19 4.50
N ALA A 63 1.28 6.95 4.87
CA ALA A 63 0.28 5.87 4.88
C ALA A 63 0.55 4.88 6.02
N ARG A 64 -0.45 4.08 6.38
CA ARG A 64 -0.31 2.95 7.31
C ARG A 64 -1.24 1.79 6.98
N ARG A 65 -0.81 0.55 7.22
CA ARG A 65 -1.68 -0.63 7.14
C ARG A 65 -2.43 -0.84 8.45
N GLU A 66 -3.73 -0.99 8.35
CA GLU A 66 -4.57 -1.38 9.46
C GLU A 66 -5.17 -2.76 9.22
N LYS A 67 -4.91 -3.67 10.17
CA LYS A 67 -5.54 -4.99 10.19
C LYS A 67 -6.98 -4.85 10.65
N VAL A 68 -7.90 -4.99 9.71
CA VAL A 68 -9.33 -5.01 10.00
C VAL A 68 -9.74 -6.45 10.29
N LYS A 69 -10.18 -6.67 11.53
CA LYS A 69 -10.85 -7.92 11.89
C LYS A 69 -12.20 -7.97 11.17
N PRO A 70 -12.48 -9.01 10.36
CA PRO A 70 -13.79 -9.17 9.77
C PRO A 70 -14.82 -9.40 10.88
N ALA A 71 -16.03 -8.86 10.71
CA ALA A 71 -17.13 -9.02 11.65
C ALA A 71 -17.75 -10.44 11.66
N GLY A 72 -17.21 -11.37 10.87
CA GLY A 72 -17.68 -12.76 10.73
C GLY A 72 -16.55 -13.74 10.41
N PRO A 73 -16.86 -15.01 10.08
CA PRO A 73 -15.85 -16.02 9.76
C PRO A 73 -15.18 -15.68 8.42
N GLY A 74 -14.05 -14.99 8.47
CA GLY A 74 -13.31 -14.55 7.29
C GLY A 74 -11.83 -14.29 7.60
N ARG A 75 -10.99 -14.33 6.55
CA ARG A 75 -9.56 -14.01 6.69
C ARG A 75 -9.39 -12.53 7.05
N PRO A 76 -8.51 -12.19 8.01
CA PRO A 76 -8.13 -10.81 8.29
C PRO A 76 -7.79 -10.06 6.99
N SER A 77 -8.34 -8.86 6.84
CA SER A 77 -8.05 -7.99 5.70
C SER A 77 -7.26 -6.79 6.16
N GLU A 78 -6.30 -6.36 5.35
CA GLU A 78 -5.52 -5.17 5.60
C GLU A 78 -6.06 -4.02 4.75
N ARG A 79 -6.28 -2.86 5.38
CA ARG A 79 -6.68 -1.63 4.70
C ARG A 79 -5.54 -0.63 4.75
N LEU A 80 -5.39 0.14 3.68
CA LEU A 80 -4.45 1.23 3.61
C LEU A 80 -5.10 2.51 4.13
N LEU A 81 -4.59 3.06 5.23
CA LEU A 81 -5.01 4.32 5.79
C LEU A 81 -4.03 5.41 5.36
N LEU A 82 -4.52 6.32 4.54
CA LEU A 82 -3.76 7.46 4.03
C LEU A 82 -3.76 8.63 5.03
N HIS A 83 -2.67 9.41 5.06
CA HIS A 83 -2.58 10.66 5.81
C HIS A 83 -3.65 11.67 5.36
N PRO A 84 -4.21 12.52 6.24
CA PRO A 84 -5.22 13.52 5.87
C PRO A 84 -4.81 14.44 4.72
N GLU A 85 -3.54 14.82 4.64
CA GLU A 85 -3.02 15.70 3.56
C GLU A 85 -3.06 15.06 2.17
N LEU A 86 -3.22 13.74 2.07
CA LEU A 86 -3.41 13.04 0.79
C LEU A 86 -4.88 12.98 0.37
N ARG A 87 -5.79 13.53 1.18
CA ARG A 87 -7.24 13.49 0.97
C ARG A 87 -7.83 14.82 0.50
N GLU A 88 -7.00 15.88 0.43
CA GLU A 88 -7.37 17.25 0.05
C GLU A 88 -6.88 17.62 -1.36
#